data_AF-A0A3S7SJR9-F1
#
_entry.id   AF-A0A3S7SJR9-F1
#
_cell.length_a   1.000
_cell.length_b   1.000
_cell.length_c   1.000
_cell.angle_alpha   90.00
_cell.angle_beta   90.00
_cell.angle_gamma   90.00
#
_symmetry.space_group_name_H-M   'P 1'
#
loop_
_entity.id
_entity.type
_entity.pdbx_description
1 polymer ?
#
loop_
_entity_poly.entity_id
_entity_poly.type
_entity_poly.pdbx_seq_one_letter_code
_entity_poly.pdbx_strand_id
1 'polypeptide(L)'
;MIIYTAYPKYRFEYGVKDGHTGDIKEQTEERDGEVVKGEYSLVEPDGTVRKVQYGDDGHSGFNAVVTRTGHAVHPATPQKLPHYEYHH
;
A
#
# COMPACT_ATOMS: atom_id res chain seq x y z
N MET A 1 -39.71 18.92 -1.92
CA MET A 1 -38.75 18.38 -0.94
C MET A 1 -37.37 18.69 -1.47
N ILE A 2 -36.67 19.66 -0.88
CA ILE A 2 -35.35 20.09 -1.35
C ILE A 2 -34.33 19.42 -0.43
N ILE A 3 -33.61 18.42 -0.93
CA ILE A 3 -32.54 17.78 -0.17
C ILE A 3 -31.31 18.70 -0.20
N TYR A 4 -30.88 19.15 0.97
CA TYR A 4 -29.63 19.91 1.10
C TYR A 4 -28.49 18.89 1.23
N THR A 5 -28.08 18.28 0.13
CA THR A 5 -26.86 17.46 0.12
C THR A 5 -25.67 18.39 0.20
N ALA A 6 -25.01 18.44 1.36
CA ALA A 6 -23.78 19.19 1.54
C ALA A 6 -22.72 18.67 0.56
N TYR A 7 -22.05 19.58 -0.15
CA TYR A 7 -20.98 19.25 -1.08
C TYR A 7 -19.78 18.68 -0.30
N PRO A 8 -19.45 17.38 -0.45
CA PRO A 8 -18.40 16.75 0.34
C PRO A 8 -17.03 17.24 -0.14
N LYS A 9 -16.24 17.80 0.77
CA LYS A 9 -14.87 18.25 0.47
C LYS A 9 -13.96 18.00 1.67
N TYR A 10 -12.85 17.31 1.44
CA TYR A 10 -11.81 17.10 2.46
C TYR A 10 -10.44 16.88 1.81
N ARG A 11 -9.40 17.02 2.62
CA ARG A 11 -8.03 16.58 2.31
C ARG A 11 -7.38 16.10 3.60
N PHE A 12 -6.69 14.98 3.56
CA PHE A 12 -5.87 14.52 4.67
C PHE A 12 -4.56 13.91 4.17
N GLU A 13 -3.58 13.88 5.07
CA GLU A 13 -2.31 13.20 4.87
C GLU A 13 -1.80 12.65 6.19
N TYR A 14 -1.16 11.48 6.14
CA TYR A 14 -0.48 10.91 7.30
C TYR A 14 0.70 10.05 6.83
N GLY A 15 1.65 9.82 7.74
CA GLY A 15 2.77 8.92 7.49
C GLY A 15 3.29 8.31 8.78
N VAL A 16 3.94 7.15 8.64
CA VAL A 16 4.66 6.46 9.70
C VAL A 16 6.08 6.19 9.21
N LYS A 17 7.05 6.44 10.09
CA LYS A 17 8.46 6.15 9.84
C LYS A 17 9.07 5.59 11.12
N ASP A 18 8.87 4.30 11.34
CA ASP A 18 9.40 3.58 12.49
C ASP A 18 10.61 2.75 12.07
N GLY A 19 11.81 3.20 12.47
CA GLY A 19 13.06 2.48 12.19
C GLY A 19 13.25 1.20 13.02
N HIS A 20 12.47 1.00 14.09
CA HIS A 20 12.56 -0.21 14.91
C HIS A 20 11.81 -1.38 14.28
N THR A 21 10.57 -1.13 13.82
CA THR A 21 9.75 -2.15 13.17
C THR A 21 9.97 -2.23 11.65
N GLY A 22 10.55 -1.19 11.05
CA GLY A 22 10.66 -1.06 9.59
C GLY A 22 9.37 -0.56 8.93
N ASP A 23 8.35 -0.17 9.72
CA ASP A 23 7.09 0.37 9.22
C ASP A 23 7.29 1.78 8.67
N ILE A 24 7.41 1.86 7.35
CA ILE A 24 7.54 3.11 6.59
C ILE A 24 6.39 3.15 5.59
N LYS A 25 5.47 4.10 5.81
CA LYS A 25 4.31 4.31 4.94
C LYS A 25 3.86 5.76 4.93
N GLU A 26 3.28 6.17 3.82
CA GLU A 26 2.70 7.50 3.63
C GLU A 26 1.35 7.35 2.92
N GLN A 27 0.40 8.22 3.23
CA GLN A 27 -0.89 8.29 2.52
C GLN A 27 -1.37 9.72 2.43
N THR A 28 -1.95 10.05 1.27
CA THR A 28 -2.64 11.30 1.00
C THR A 28 -3.96 11.00 0.29
N GLU A 29 -5.01 11.75 0.62
CA GLU A 29 -6.28 11.68 -0.09
C GLU A 29 -6.98 13.03 -0.08
N GLU A 30 -7.62 13.36 -1.19
CA GLU A 30 -8.54 14.48 -1.32
C GLU A 30 -9.85 14.04 -1.94
N ARG A 31 -10.93 14.71 -1.54
CA ARG A 31 -12.24 14.61 -2.16
C ARG A 31 -12.77 15.98 -2.49
N ASP A 32 -13.29 16.11 -3.70
CA ASP A 32 -14.01 17.29 -4.19
C ASP A 32 -15.30 16.86 -4.88
N GLY A 33 -16.40 16.86 -4.13
CA GLY A 33 -17.69 16.36 -4.61
C GLY A 33 -17.67 14.85 -4.87
N GLU A 34 -17.87 14.48 -6.13
CA GLU A 34 -17.85 13.08 -6.58
C GLU A 34 -16.43 12.57 -6.89
N VAL A 35 -15.46 13.49 -6.99
CA VAL A 35 -14.08 13.14 -7.33
C VAL A 35 -13.29 12.83 -6.06
N VAL A 36 -12.68 11.65 -6.01
CA VAL A 36 -11.71 11.26 -4.97
C VAL A 36 -10.38 10.94 -5.65
N LYS A 37 -9.28 11.41 -5.08
CA LYS A 37 -7.93 11.06 -5.52
C LYS A 37 -7.06 10.83 -4.31
N GLY A 38 -6.19 9.83 -4.37
CA GLY A 38 -5.24 9.59 -3.31
C GLY A 38 -4.07 8.75 -3.76
N GLU A 39 -3.08 8.70 -2.89
CA GLU A 39 -1.99 7.75 -3.02
C GLU A 39 -1.57 7.23 -1.65
N TYR A 40 -1.14 5.98 -1.61
CA TYR A 40 -0.42 5.44 -0.47
C TYR A 40 0.87 4.76 -0.92
N SER A 41 1.86 4.74 -0.05
CA SER A 41 3.08 3.97 -0.22
C SER A 41 3.44 3.21 1.05
N LEU A 42 4.04 2.03 0.91
CA LEU A 42 4.65 1.31 2.03
C LEU A 42 5.90 0.53 1.59
N VAL A 43 6.85 0.39 2.51
CA VAL A 43 7.96 -0.56 2.39
C VAL A 43 7.44 -1.97 2.70
N GLU A 44 7.61 -2.88 1.76
CA GLU A 44 7.22 -4.28 1.89
C GLU A 44 8.29 -5.11 2.62
N PRO A 45 7.94 -6.29 3.17
CA PRO A 45 8.88 -7.14 3.89
C PRO A 45 10.11 -7.60 3.07
N ASP A 46 9.99 -7.62 1.74
CA ASP A 46 11.10 -7.98 0.84
C ASP A 46 11.98 -6.78 0.44
N GLY A 47 11.76 -5.61 1.05
CA GLY A 47 12.54 -4.39 0.83
C GLY A 47 12.07 -3.55 -0.36
N THR A 48 11.06 -4.00 -1.11
CA THR A 48 10.47 -3.18 -2.18
C THR A 48 9.54 -2.10 -1.63
N VAL A 49 9.32 -1.04 -2.41
CA VAL A 49 8.29 -0.04 -2.10
C VAL A 49 7.12 -0.24 -3.04
N ARG A 50 5.93 -0.48 -2.47
CA ARG A 50 4.67 -0.43 -3.20
C ARG A 50 4.10 0.97 -3.10
N LYS A 51 3.77 1.57 -4.24
CA LYS A 51 3.00 2.81 -4.34
C LYS A 51 1.72 2.52 -5.11
N VAL A 52 0.59 2.96 -4.57
CA VAL A 52 -0.72 2.87 -5.23
C VAL A 52 -1.27 4.27 -5.38
N GLN A 53 -1.54 4.65 -6.61
CA GLN A 53 -2.22 5.90 -6.95
C GLN A 53 -3.63 5.53 -7.39
N TYR A 54 -4.63 6.12 -6.78
CA TYR A 54 -6.03 5.76 -7.00
C TYR A 54 -6.90 6.98 -7.16
N GLY A 55 -8.05 6.78 -7.81
CA GLY A 55 -9.08 7.81 -7.87
C GLY A 55 -10.40 7.27 -8.40
N ASP A 56 -11.45 8.05 -8.14
CA ASP A 56 -12.79 7.87 -8.67
C ASP A 56 -13.26 9.24 -9.16
N ASP A 57 -13.80 9.31 -10.37
CA ASP A 57 -14.28 10.55 -10.98
C ASP A 57 -15.82 10.67 -10.95
N GLY A 58 -16.52 9.70 -10.34
CA GLY A 58 -17.99 9.64 -10.30
C GLY A 58 -18.64 9.08 -11.57
N HIS A 59 -17.85 8.74 -12.59
CA HIS A 59 -18.34 8.28 -13.90
C HIS A 59 -17.75 6.93 -14.31
N SER A 60 -16.43 6.82 -14.22
CA SER A 60 -15.61 5.66 -14.57
C SER A 60 -15.48 4.69 -13.39
N GLY A 61 -15.89 5.12 -12.20
CA GLY A 61 -15.69 4.41 -10.93
C GLY A 61 -14.23 4.41 -10.48
N PHE A 62 -13.97 3.66 -9.41
CA PHE A 62 -12.65 3.54 -8.81
C PHE A 62 -11.63 2.88 -9.77
N ASN A 63 -10.48 3.54 -9.95
CA ASN A 63 -9.33 3.05 -10.71
C ASN A 63 -8.04 3.25 -9.91
N ALA A 64 -7.09 2.33 -10.07
CA ALA A 64 -5.80 2.41 -9.38
C ALA A 64 -4.63 1.92 -10.24
N VAL A 65 -3.49 2.58 -10.10
CA VAL A 65 -2.21 2.18 -10.67
C VAL A 65 -1.28 1.78 -9.53
N VAL A 66 -0.81 0.53 -9.58
CA VAL A 66 0.12 -0.03 -8.60
C VAL A 66 1.52 -0.04 -9.21
N THR A 67 2.46 0.62 -8.56
CA THR A 67 3.88 0.59 -8.92
C THR A 67 4.67 -0.06 -7.80
N ARG A 68 5.59 -0.95 -8.16
CA ARG A 68 6.54 -1.56 -7.22
C ARG A 68 7.97 -1.19 -7.64
N THR A 69 8.75 -0.71 -6.70
CA THR A 69 10.14 -0.28 -6.94
C THR A 69 11.10 -0.94 -5.94
N GLY A 70 12.37 -1.05 -6.31
CA GLY A 70 13.40 -1.72 -5.51
C GLY A 70 13.63 -3.18 -5.91
N HIS A 71 14.47 -3.87 -5.13
CA HIS A 71 14.85 -5.27 -5.35
C HIS A 71 14.22 -6.15 -4.28
N ALA A 72 13.37 -7.09 -4.69
CA ALA A 72 12.79 -8.07 -3.78
C ALA A 72 13.87 -9.04 -3.30
N VAL A 73 14.04 -9.14 -1.99
CA VAL A 73 14.89 -10.16 -1.36
C VAL A 73 14.00 -11.26 -0.80
N HIS A 74 14.05 -12.44 -1.42
CA HIS A 74 13.36 -13.62 -0.92
C HIS A 74 14.33 -14.47 -0.08
N PRO A 75 13.90 -15.02 1.06
CA PRO A 75 14.71 -15.99 1.80
C PRO A 75 15.05 -17.17 0.88
N ALA A 76 16.32 -17.56 0.85
CA ALA A 76 16.70 -18.80 0.19
C ALA A 76 15.98 -19.97 0.85
N THR A 77 15.43 -20.88 0.06
CA THR A 77 14.84 -22.13 0.57
C THR A 77 15.89 -22.84 1.41
N PRO A 78 15.60 -23.21 2.68
CA PRO A 78 16.54 -23.97 3.49
C PRO A 78 16.98 -25.22 2.73
N GLN A 79 18.29 -25.37 2.50
CA GLN A 79 18.82 -26.62 1.96
C GLN A 79 18.51 -27.73 2.96
N LYS A 80 17.83 -28.77 2.49
CA LYS A 80 17.52 -29.96 3.28
C LYS A 80 18.84 -30.60 3.71
N LEU A 81 19.18 -30.57 5.00
CA LEU A 81 20.35 -31.27 5.53
C LEU A 81 20.20 -32.78 5.28
N PRO A 82 21.23 -33.51 4.83
CA PRO A 82 21.15 -34.95 4.68
C PRO A 82 20.96 -35.60 6.07
N HIS A 83 19.91 -36.41 6.19
CA HIS A 83 19.67 -37.19 7.40
C HIS A 83 20.69 -38.33 7.47
N TYR A 84 21.59 -38.29 8.45
CA TYR A 84 22.46 -39.42 8.77
C TYR A 84 21.69 -40.42 9.62
N GLU A 85 21.44 -41.59 9.06
CA GLU A 85 20.80 -42.72 9.73
C GLU A 85 21.82 -43.39 10.66
N TYR A 86 21.62 -43.25 11.98
CA TYR A 86 22.33 -44.07 12.96
C TYR A 86 21.64 -45.43 13.04
N HIS A 87 22.28 -46.46 12.49
CA HIS A 87 21.90 -47.84 12.75
C HIS A 87 22.22 -48.18 14.21
N HIS A 88 21.18 -48.50 14.99
CA HIS A 88 21.29 -49.13 16.30
C HIS A 88 21.46 -50.64 16.19
#